data_AF-A0A4P1RKX2-F1
#
_entry.id   AF-A0A4P1RKX2-F1
#
_cell.length_a   1.000
_cell.length_b   1.000
_cell.length_c   1.000
_cell.angle_alpha   90.00
_cell.angle_beta   90.00
_cell.angle_gamma   90.00
#
_symmetry.space_group_name_H-M   'P 1'
#
loop_
_entity.id
_entity.type
_entity.pdbx_description
1 polymer ?
#
loop_
_entity_poly.entity_id
_entity_poly.type
_entity_poly.pdbx_seq_one_letter_code
_entity_poly.pdbx_strand_id
1 'polypeptide(L)'
;MKLLTNHVIVQDAWEDVDPDELSYEELLALGEVVGTESRGLSTDTIAGLPSVNYKTGGDQHGSNDSCVICRVDYEDGESLTVLSCKHLYHPECINNWLKINKVCPVCSTEVSTPGSSM
;
A
#
# COMPACT_ATOMS: atom_id res chain seq x y z
N MET A 1 4.01 57.60 -12.49
CA MET A 1 4.10 57.77 -11.02
C MET A 1 3.04 56.90 -10.36
N LYS A 2 3.46 56.24 -9.28
CA LYS A 2 2.97 55.00 -8.69
C LYS A 2 1.52 55.11 -8.20
N LEU A 3 0.68 54.16 -8.63
CA LEU A 3 0.09 53.05 -7.85
C LEU A 3 -1.11 53.48 -7.01
N LEU A 4 -2.19 52.68 -7.10
CA LEU A 4 -3.06 52.23 -6.02
C LEU A 4 -4.35 51.69 -6.65
N THR A 5 -4.47 50.37 -6.80
CA THR A 5 -5.72 49.69 -6.48
C THR A 5 -5.38 48.26 -6.12
N ASN A 6 -5.75 47.90 -4.88
CA ASN A 6 -5.81 46.55 -4.37
C ASN A 6 -6.47 45.62 -5.40
N HIS A 7 -5.68 44.69 -5.93
CA HIS A 7 -6.20 43.44 -6.45
C HIS A 7 -5.54 42.34 -5.65
N VAL A 8 -6.26 41.87 -4.64
CA VAL A 8 -5.87 40.69 -3.86
C VAL A 8 -6.03 39.50 -4.79
N ILE A 9 -4.92 39.00 -5.33
CA ILE A 9 -4.86 37.67 -5.95
C ILE A 9 -3.70 36.95 -5.27
N VAL A 10 -4.10 36.05 -4.39
CA VAL A 10 -3.37 34.87 -3.94
C VAL A 10 -2.47 34.32 -5.05
N GLN A 11 -1.16 34.27 -4.77
CA GLN A 11 -0.27 33.31 -5.42
C GLN A 11 0.89 32.97 -4.48
N ASP A 12 0.73 31.79 -3.88
CA ASP A 12 1.72 30.82 -3.45
C ASP A 12 3.08 31.30 -2.90
N ALA A 13 3.22 31.14 -1.59
CA ALA A 13 4.49 31.04 -0.87
C ALA A 13 5.19 29.70 -1.15
N TRP A 14 5.43 29.39 -2.43
CA TRP A 14 6.11 28.17 -2.89
C TRP A 14 7.28 28.45 -3.83
N GLU A 15 7.74 29.70 -3.95
CA GLU A 15 8.85 30.07 -4.85
C GLU A 15 10.23 30.15 -4.17
N ASP A 16 10.39 29.80 -2.89
CA ASP A 16 11.68 29.95 -2.19
C ASP A 16 12.33 28.62 -1.72
N VAL A 17 12.06 27.51 -2.41
CA VAL A 17 12.87 26.29 -2.24
C VAL A 17 13.47 25.95 -3.59
N ASP A 18 14.70 26.44 -3.81
CA ASP A 18 15.51 26.06 -4.97
C ASP A 18 15.82 24.55 -4.89
N PRO A 19 15.27 23.71 -5.78
CA PRO A 19 15.49 22.26 -5.74
C PRO A 19 16.97 21.88 -5.94
N ASP A 20 17.78 22.78 -6.51
CA ASP A 20 19.18 22.54 -6.87
C ASP A 20 20.18 23.03 -5.79
N GLU A 21 19.73 23.71 -4.73
CA GLU A 21 20.60 24.25 -3.66
C GLU A 21 20.62 23.43 -2.37
N LEU A 22 19.83 22.36 -2.26
CA LEU A 22 19.89 21.49 -1.07
C LEU A 22 21.25 20.79 -1.01
N SER A 23 21.98 21.05 0.06
CA SER A 23 23.30 20.47 0.28
C SER A 23 23.20 18.95 0.48
N TYR A 24 24.25 18.22 0.07
CA TYR A 24 24.32 16.77 0.27
C TYR A 24 24.16 16.38 1.75
N GLU A 25 24.59 17.26 2.68
CA GLU A 25 24.41 17.08 4.11
C GLU A 25 22.94 17.18 4.55
N GLU A 26 22.15 18.08 3.97
CA GLU A 26 20.71 18.18 4.23
C GLU A 26 19.95 16.98 3.65
N LEU A 27 20.33 16.51 2.45
CA LEU A 27 19.74 15.29 1.85
C LEU A 27 20.09 14.03 2.65
N LEU A 28 21.29 13.93 3.21
CA LEU A 28 21.71 12.83 4.07
C LEU A 28 20.98 12.88 5.43
N ALA A 29 20.79 14.08 5.98
CA ALA A 29 20.05 14.30 7.22
C ALA A 29 18.57 13.91 7.08
N LEU A 30 17.95 14.13 5.91
CA LEU A 30 16.59 13.65 5.63
C LEU A 30 16.51 12.11 5.66
N GLY A 31 17.53 11.41 5.17
CA GLY A 31 17.62 9.96 5.22
C GLY A 31 17.75 9.40 6.65
N GLU A 32 18.35 10.15 7.58
CA GLU A 32 18.50 9.77 8.99
C GLU A 32 17.25 10.09 9.83
N VAL A 33 16.52 11.16 9.49
CA VAL A 33 15.24 11.52 10.13
C VAL A 33 14.11 10.56 9.76
N VAL A 34 14.14 9.99 8.55
CA VAL A 34 13.21 8.92 8.14
C VAL A 34 13.70 7.61 8.73
N GLY A 35 13.33 7.35 10.00
CA GLY A 35 13.58 6.06 10.64
C GLY A 35 13.01 4.90 9.83
N THR A 36 13.54 3.69 10.04
CA THR A 36 12.98 2.47 9.46
C THR A 36 11.62 2.19 10.12
N GLU A 37 10.55 2.74 9.56
CA GLU A 37 9.21 2.33 9.97
C GLU A 37 8.93 0.93 9.41
N SER A 38 8.87 -0.07 10.29
CA SER A 38 8.30 -1.37 9.95
C SER A 38 6.80 -1.19 9.68
N ARG A 39 6.46 -0.87 8.43
CA ARG A 39 5.08 -0.69 7.95
C ARG A 39 4.36 -2.00 7.63
N GLY A 40 5.08 -3.11 7.68
CA GLY A 40 4.54 -4.44 7.45
C GLY A 40 3.98 -5.13 8.70
N LEU A 41 3.38 -6.29 8.48
CA LEU A 41 2.90 -7.20 9.52
C LEU A 41 3.97 -8.24 9.88
N SER A 42 3.90 -8.79 11.09
CA SER A 42 4.76 -9.92 11.47
C SER A 42 4.41 -11.17 10.67
N THR A 43 5.39 -12.05 10.46
CA THR A 43 5.20 -13.32 9.75
C THR A 43 4.11 -14.18 10.38
N ASP A 44 4.03 -14.20 11.72
CA ASP A 44 3.00 -14.94 12.45
C ASP A 44 1.60 -14.39 12.16
N THR A 45 1.48 -13.07 12.08
CA THR A 45 0.21 -12.39 11.77
C THR A 45 -0.24 -12.69 10.35
N ILE A 46 0.70 -12.73 9.40
CA ILE A 46 0.42 -13.04 7.99
C ILE A 46 0.03 -14.52 7.82
N ALA A 47 0.68 -15.44 8.54
CA ALA A 47 0.38 -16.86 8.48
C ALA A 47 -1.03 -17.20 9.03
N GLY A 48 -1.58 -16.35 9.89
CA GLY A 48 -2.94 -16.48 10.42
C GLY A 48 -4.05 -15.96 9.51
N LEU A 49 -3.73 -15.48 8.30
CA LEU A 49 -4.73 -14.98 7.37
C LEU A 49 -5.60 -16.11 6.80
N PRO A 50 -6.90 -15.86 6.57
CA PRO A 50 -7.79 -16.88 6.03
C PRO A 50 -7.40 -17.27 4.60
N SER A 51 -7.54 -18.56 4.30
CA SER A 51 -7.32 -19.13 2.97
C SER A 51 -8.59 -19.79 2.43
N VAL A 52 -8.72 -19.79 1.11
CA VAL A 52 -9.84 -20.36 0.35
C VAL A 52 -9.28 -21.12 -0.84
N ASN A 53 -9.89 -22.26 -1.17
CA ASN A 53 -9.56 -22.99 -2.38
C ASN A 53 -10.32 -22.42 -3.57
N TYR A 54 -9.59 -22.01 -4.60
CA TYR A 54 -10.19 -21.55 -5.85
C TYR A 54 -10.87 -22.71 -6.58
N LYS A 55 -12.03 -22.41 -7.17
CA LYS A 55 -12.80 -23.36 -7.98
C LYS A 55 -13.21 -22.71 -9.30
N THR A 56 -12.79 -23.32 -10.40
CA THR A 56 -13.11 -22.86 -11.75
C THR A 56 -14.59 -23.15 -12.05
N GLY A 57 -15.35 -22.11 -12.37
CA GLY A 57 -16.78 -22.23 -12.72
C GLY A 57 -17.75 -22.22 -11.53
N GLY A 58 -17.30 -21.84 -10.33
CA GLY A 58 -18.19 -21.51 -9.22
C GLY A 58 -18.75 -20.09 -9.34
N ASP A 59 -19.93 -19.84 -8.75
CA ASP A 59 -20.56 -18.50 -8.65
C ASP A 59 -19.78 -17.57 -7.70
N GLN A 60 -18.48 -17.35 -7.96
CA GLN A 60 -17.65 -16.42 -7.22
C GLN A 60 -17.92 -14.99 -7.70
N HIS A 61 -19.09 -14.48 -7.33
CA HIS A 61 -19.51 -13.13 -7.70
C HIS A 61 -18.65 -12.08 -7.01
N GLY A 62 -17.61 -11.58 -7.70
CA GLY A 62 -16.94 -10.32 -7.36
C GLY A 62 -15.45 -10.35 -7.06
N SER A 63 -14.72 -11.46 -7.29
CA SER A 63 -13.25 -11.45 -7.26
C SER A 63 -12.68 -11.70 -8.66
N ASN A 64 -11.54 -11.08 -8.97
CA ASN A 64 -10.80 -11.35 -10.20
C ASN A 64 -10.30 -12.80 -10.20
N ASP A 65 -10.25 -13.43 -11.38
CA ASP A 65 -9.74 -14.80 -11.59
C ASP A 65 -8.20 -14.87 -11.71
N SER A 66 -7.51 -13.79 -11.32
CA SER A 66 -6.05 -13.68 -11.41
C SER A 66 -5.46 -12.89 -10.25
N CYS A 67 -4.23 -13.24 -9.90
CA CYS A 67 -3.46 -12.57 -8.87
C CYS A 67 -2.87 -11.26 -9.41
N VAL A 68 -3.28 -10.11 -8.86
CA VAL A 68 -2.78 -8.80 -9.33
C VAL A 68 -1.29 -8.56 -9.04
N ILE A 69 -0.68 -9.33 -8.13
CA ILE A 69 0.73 -9.19 -7.76
C ILE A 69 1.64 -9.86 -8.81
N CYS A 70 1.37 -11.13 -9.14
CA CYS A 70 2.17 -11.87 -10.13
C CYS A 70 1.58 -11.85 -11.55
N ARG A 71 0.33 -11.38 -11.72
CA ARG A 71 -0.43 -11.34 -12.98
C ARG A 71 -0.64 -12.72 -13.60
N VAL A 72 -0.76 -13.74 -12.76
CA VAL A 72 -1.03 -15.13 -13.16
C VAL A 72 -2.48 -15.48 -12.78
N ASP A 73 -3.17 -16.16 -13.67
CA ASP A 73 -4.52 -16.67 -13.45
C ASP A 73 -4.53 -17.77 -12.38
N TYR A 74 -5.66 -17.92 -11.68
CA TYR A 74 -5.81 -18.97 -10.68
C TYR A 74 -6.16 -20.31 -11.30
N GLU A 75 -5.61 -21.39 -10.75
CA GLU A 75 -5.92 -22.77 -11.17
C GLU A 75 -6.89 -23.48 -10.20
N ASP A 76 -7.69 -24.42 -10.71
CA ASP A 76 -8.64 -25.14 -9.87
C ASP A 76 -7.93 -25.89 -8.74
N GLY A 77 -8.40 -25.67 -7.52
CA GLY A 77 -7.82 -26.27 -6.32
C GLY A 77 -6.66 -25.47 -5.72
N GLU A 78 -6.20 -24.39 -6.35
CA GLU A 78 -5.19 -23.51 -5.74
C GLU A 78 -5.69 -22.92 -4.42
N SER A 79 -4.80 -22.89 -3.43
CA SER A 79 -5.06 -22.21 -2.16
C SER A 79 -4.73 -20.72 -2.32
N LEU A 80 -5.73 -19.87 -2.13
CA LEU A 80 -5.60 -18.42 -2.19
C LEU A 80 -5.78 -17.84 -0.79
N THR A 81 -5.03 -16.79 -0.49
CA THR A 81 -5.22 -16.01 0.73
C THR A 81 -6.24 -14.91 0.45
N VAL A 82 -7.24 -14.80 1.33
CA VAL A 82 -8.26 -13.75 1.28
C VAL A 82 -8.01 -12.73 2.37
N LEU A 83 -8.01 -11.45 2.01
CA LEU A 83 -7.92 -10.37 3.00
C LEU A 83 -9.29 -10.04 3.59
N SER A 84 -9.33 -9.27 4.68
CA SER A 84 -10.57 -8.77 5.29
C SER A 84 -11.44 -7.96 4.31
N CYS A 85 -10.82 -7.31 3.32
CA CYS A 85 -11.49 -6.61 2.22
C CYS A 85 -11.97 -7.53 1.08
N LYS A 86 -11.88 -8.86 1.24
CA LYS A 86 -12.31 -9.91 0.30
C LYS A 86 -11.50 -10.06 -1.00
N HIS A 87 -10.39 -9.34 -1.15
CA HIS A 87 -9.49 -9.55 -2.28
C HIS A 87 -8.65 -10.82 -2.11
N LEU A 88 -8.44 -11.54 -3.22
CA LEU A 88 -7.71 -12.81 -3.30
C LEU A 88 -6.31 -12.61 -3.86
N TYR A 89 -5.36 -13.43 -3.38
CA TYR A 89 -3.97 -13.45 -3.82
C TYR A 89 -3.37 -14.84 -3.63
N HIS A 90 -2.30 -15.16 -4.37
CA HIS A 90 -1.46 -16.30 -3.99
C HIS A 90 -0.82 -16.05 -2.62
N PRO A 91 -0.73 -17.08 -1.74
CA PRO A 91 -0.18 -16.95 -0.40
C PRO A 91 1.23 -16.35 -0.40
N GLU A 92 2.11 -16.84 -1.28
CA GLU A 92 3.48 -16.35 -1.41
C GLU A 92 3.53 -14.87 -1.84
N CYS A 93 2.64 -14.48 -2.77
CA CYS A 93 2.58 -13.13 -3.29
C CYS A 93 2.16 -12.13 -2.21
N ILE A 94 1.05 -12.40 -1.52
CA ILE A 94 0.55 -11.48 -0.49
C ILE A 94 1.43 -11.48 0.76
N ASN A 95 2.06 -12.60 1.10
CA ASN A 95 2.94 -12.68 2.25
C ASN A 95 4.17 -11.78 2.07
N ASN A 96 4.80 -11.81 0.89
CA ASN A 96 5.91 -10.90 0.59
C ASN A 96 5.50 -9.43 0.56
N TRP A 97 4.29 -9.12 0.09
CA TRP A 97 3.76 -7.76 0.15
C TRP A 97 3.53 -7.27 1.59
N LEU A 98 2.84 -8.07 2.41
CA LEU A 98 2.45 -7.68 3.77
C LEU A 98 3.63 -7.56 4.74
N LYS A 99 4.78 -8.19 4.45
CA LYS A 99 6.04 -7.94 5.19
C LYS A 99 6.54 -6.51 5.04
N ILE A 100 6.16 -5.81 3.97
CA ILE A 100 6.62 -4.46 3.65
C ILE A 100 5.50 -3.44 3.92
N ASN A 101 4.25 -3.79 3.58
CA ASN A 101 3.13 -2.88 3.65
C ASN A 101 1.85 -3.59 4.10
N LYS A 102 1.28 -3.17 5.24
CA LYS A 102 0.06 -3.76 5.83
C LYS A 102 -1.26 -3.42 5.11
N VAL A 103 -1.22 -2.79 3.93
CA VAL A 103 -2.43 -2.43 3.17
C VAL A 103 -2.69 -3.36 1.98
N CYS A 104 -3.95 -3.53 1.61
CA CYS A 104 -4.35 -4.26 0.43
C CYS A 104 -3.85 -3.56 -0.87
N PRO A 105 -3.22 -4.28 -1.81
CA PRO A 105 -2.79 -3.74 -3.11
C PRO A 105 -3.91 -3.17 -3.99
N VAL A 106 -5.17 -3.59 -3.79
CA VAL A 106 -6.31 -3.24 -4.66
C VAL A 106 -7.10 -2.05 -4.10
N CYS A 107 -7.38 -2.03 -2.80
CA CYS A 107 -8.25 -1.02 -2.20
C CYS A 107 -7.59 -0.18 -1.10
N SER A 108 -6.29 -0.38 -0.84
CA SER A 108 -5.52 0.33 0.19
C SER A 108 -6.09 0.21 1.62
N THR A 109 -7.03 -0.71 1.86
CA THR A 109 -7.55 -1.00 3.19
C THR A 109 -6.50 -1.74 4.01
N GLU A 110 -6.27 -1.31 5.25
CA GLU A 110 -5.37 -2.03 6.17
C GLU A 110 -5.89 -3.44 6.46
N VAL A 111 -4.97 -4.40 6.49
CA VAL A 111 -5.27 -5.79 6.85
C VAL A 111 -5.36 -5.89 8.37
N SER A 112 -6.58 -5.77 8.89
CA SER A 112 -6.88 -6.05 10.29
C SER A 112 -6.91 -7.56 10.51
N THR A 113 -5.97 -8.09 11.30
CA THR A 113 -6.05 -9.46 11.80
C THR A 113 -6.83 -9.47 13.13
N PRO A 114 -7.53 -10.56 13.46
CA PRO A 114 -8.32 -10.66 14.70
C PRO A 114 -7.49 -10.63 16.00
N GLY A 115 -6.19 -10.35 15.94
CA GLY A 115 -5.30 -10.17 17.09
C GLY A 115 -4.75 -8.75 17.30
N SER A 116 -5.12 -7.78 16.45
CA SER A 116 -4.56 -6.41 16.49
C SER A 116 -5.46 -5.35 17.13
N SER A 117 -6.54 -5.74 17.81
CA SER A 117 -7.35 -4.83 18.62
C SER A 117 -6.92 -4.90 20.09
N MET A 118 -6.03 -3.99 20.48
CA MET A 118 -5.85 -3.57 21.89
C MET A 118 -5.77 -2.05 21.94
#